data_AF-A0A2U2AGG2-F1
#
_entry.id   AF-A0A2U2AGG2-F1
#
_cell.length_a   1.000
_cell.length_b   1.000
_cell.length_c   1.000
_cell.angle_alpha   90.00
_cell.angle_beta   90.00
_cell.angle_gamma   90.00
#
_symmetry.space_group_name_H-M   'P 1'
#
loop_
_entity.id
_entity.type
_entity.pdbx_description
1 polymer ?
#
loop_
_entity_poly.entity_id
_entity_poly.type
_entity_poly.pdbx_seq_one_letter_code
_entity_poly.pdbx_strand_id
1 'polypeptide(L)' 'MNALIKECQRTPFEGVGKPEPLKANLSGFWSRRIDEKHRLVYEVSDEKISIIQCRFHY' A
#
# COMPACT_ATOMS: atom_id res chain seq x y z
N MET A 1 -12.67 4.59 -1.57
CA MET A 1 -11.85 3.51 -2.16
C MET A 1 -10.99 3.96 -3.35
N ASN A 2 -11.54 4.64 -4.37
CA ASN A 2 -10.78 4.92 -5.62
C ASN A 2 -9.63 5.95 -5.51
N ALA A 3 -9.66 6.86 -4.53
CA ALA A 3 -8.63 7.89 -4.39
C ALA A 3 -7.27 7.31 -3.95
N LEU A 4 -7.27 6.36 -3.01
CA LEU A 4 -6.05 5.75 -2.46
C LEU A 4 -5.27 4.94 -3.50
N ILE A 5 -5.97 4.22 -4.38
CA ILE A 5 -5.35 3.45 -5.45
C ILE A 5 -4.68 4.38 -6.48
N LYS A 6 -5.35 5.48 -6.84
CA LYS A 6 -4.76 6.51 -7.73
C LYS A 6 -3.55 7.18 -7.10
N GLU A 7 -3.59 7.44 -5.80
CA GLU A 7 -2.44 7.99 -5.08
C GLU A 7 -1.26 7.00 -5.01
N CYS A 8 -1.51 5.70 -4.82
CA CYS A 8 -0.45 4.70 -4.92
C CYS A 8 0.23 4.72 -6.30
N GLN A 9 -0.53 4.95 -7.39
CA GLN A 9 0.03 5.08 -8.74
C GLN A 9 0.85 6.36 -8.93
N ARG A 10 0.42 7.48 -8.35
CA ARG A 10 1.11 8.77 -8.49
C ARG A 10 2.35 8.89 -7.63
N THR A 11 2.25 8.50 -6.37
CA THR A 11 3.30 8.66 -5.37
C THR A 11 3.40 7.39 -4.54
N PRO A 12 3.96 6.28 -5.07
CA PRO A 12 3.91 4.97 -4.42
C PRO A 12 4.58 4.91 -3.04
N PHE A 13 5.61 5.72 -2.78
CA PHE A 13 6.42 5.65 -1.55
C PHE A 13 6.15 6.81 -0.59
N GLU A 14 5.25 7.74 -0.94
CA GLU A 14 4.99 8.96 -0.18
C GLU A 14 3.50 9.35 -0.17
N GLY A 15 3.12 10.30 0.68
CA GLY A 15 1.78 10.88 0.72
C GLY A 15 0.80 10.17 1.67
N VAL A 16 -0.47 10.13 1.28
CA VAL A 16 -1.58 9.76 2.16
C VAL A 16 -1.47 8.32 2.65
N GLY A 17 -1.82 8.10 3.92
CA GLY A 17 -1.82 6.79 4.55
C GLY A 17 -0.48 6.37 5.14
N LYS A 18 0.52 7.26 5.22
CA LYS A 18 1.86 7.01 5.80
C LYS A 18 2.46 5.71 5.24
N PRO A 19 2.86 5.70 3.96
CA PRO A 19 3.51 4.54 3.35
C PRO A 19 4.73 4.11 4.15
N GLU A 20 4.75 2.84 4.56
CA GLU A 20 5.80 2.23 5.38
C GLU A 20 6.32 0.99 4.63
N PRO A 21 7.64 0.88 4.36
CA PRO A 21 8.20 -0.33 3.77
C PRO A 21 8.14 -1.46 4.79
N LEU A 22 7.68 -2.63 4.34
CA LEU A 22 7.66 -3.84 5.15
C LEU A 22 9.05 -4.49 5.15
N LYS A 23 9.36 -5.21 6.22
CA LYS A 23 10.70 -5.77 6.48
C LYS A 23 10.67 -7.31 6.47
N ALA A 24 11.87 -7.90 6.48
CA ALA A 24 12.08 -9.35 6.53
C ALA A 24 11.43 -10.09 5.34
N ASN A 25 10.55 -11.05 5.61
CA ASN A 25 9.88 -11.85 4.57
C ASN A 25 8.95 -11.03 3.66
N LEU A 26 8.66 -9.78 4.03
CA LEU A 26 7.88 -8.83 3.25
C LEU A 26 8.74 -7.67 2.72
N SER A 27 10.06 -7.85 2.64
CA SER A 27 10.94 -6.89 1.99
C SER A 27 10.55 -6.73 0.52
N GLY A 28 10.36 -5.48 0.07
CA GLY A 28 9.84 -5.15 -1.27
C GLY A 28 8.36 -4.76 -1.28
N PHE A 29 7.62 -5.09 -0.21
CA PHE A 29 6.24 -4.66 -0.05
C PHE A 29 6.12 -3.36 0.76
N TRP A 30 5.01 -2.68 0.54
CA TRP A 30 4.67 -1.42 1.17
C TRP A 30 3.29 -1.49 1.81
N SER A 31 3.14 -0.85 2.96
CA SER A 31 1.87 -0.72 3.66
C SER A 31 1.41 0.73 3.69
N ARG A 32 0.14 0.98 3.41
CA ARG A 32 -0.55 2.25 3.68
C ARG A 32 -1.74 2.05 4.59
N ARG A 33 -2.02 3.03 5.43
CA ARG A 33 -3.25 3.11 6.22
C ARG A 33 -4.40 3.56 5.33
N ILE A 34 -5.43 2.72 5.26
CA ILE A 34 -6.73 3.10 4.69
C ILE A 34 -7.53 3.83 5.77
N ASP A 35 -7.53 3.27 6.98
CA ASP A 35 -8.08 3.85 8.20
C ASP A 35 -7.25 3.35 9.41
N GLU A 36 -7.76 3.52 10.64
CA GLU A 36 -7.06 3.10 11.86
C GLU A 36 -6.85 1.58 11.96
N LYS A 37 -7.70 0.77 11.32
CA LYS A 37 -7.68 -0.69 11.41
C LYS A 37 -7.15 -1.35 10.13
N HIS A 38 -7.44 -0.77 8.97
CA HIS A 38 -7.19 -1.38 7.69
C HIS A 38 -5.90 -0.87 7.05
N ARG A 39 -5.09 -1.80 6.59
CA ARG A 39 -3.89 -1.55 5.79
C ARG A 39 -4.11 -2.01 4.34
N LEU A 40 -3.62 -1.22 3.40
CA LEU A 40 -3.40 -1.60 2.02
C LEU A 40 -1.95 -2.09 1.91
N VAL A 41 -1.74 -3.34 1.53
CA VAL A 41 -0.42 -3.89 1.24
C VAL A 41 -0.27 -4.03 -0.26
N TYR A 42 0.80 -3.46 -0.80
CA TYR A 42 1.07 -3.47 -2.23
C TYR A 42 2.56 -3.58 -2.49
N GLU A 43 2.89 -4.06 -3.68
CA GLU A 43 4.24 -4.10 -4.24
C GLU A 43 4.29 -3.11 -5.40
N VAL A 44 5.45 -2.49 -5.58
CA VAL A 44 5.71 -1.55 -6.68
C VAL A 44 6.81 -2.15 -7.54
N SER A 45 6.49 -2.39 -8.81
CA SER A 45 7.43 -2.77 -9.86
C SER A 45 7.51 -1.63 -10.88
N ASP A 46 8.55 -1.62 -11.73
CA ASP A 46 8.78 -0.54 -12.71
C ASP A 46 7.57 -0.27 -13.64
N GLU A 47 6.78 -1.29 -13.95
CA GLU A 47 5.64 -1.18 -14.90
C GLU A 47 4.27 -1.19 -14.23
N LYS A 48 4.16 -1.62 -12.96
CA LYS A 48 2.86 -1.86 -12.32
C LYS A 48 2.92 -1.87 -10.80
N ILE A 49 1.75 -1.66 -10.20
CA ILE A 49 1.52 -1.81 -8.76
C ILE A 49 0.63 -3.02 -8.53
N SER A 50 1.13 -3.99 -7.76
CA SER A 50 0.39 -5.19 -7.40
C SER A 50 -0.19 -5.02 -6.00
N ILE A 51 -1.52 -4.99 -5.88
CA ILE A 51 -2.18 -4.96 -4.57
C ILE A 51 -2.27 -6.39 -4.04
N ILE A 52 -1.57 -6.65 -2.95
CA ILE A 52 -1.50 -7.97 -2.30
C ILE A 52 -2.65 -8.13 -1.32
N GLN A 53 -2.99 -7.05 -0.61
CA GLN A 53 -4.04 -7.10 0.40
C GLN A 53 -4.73 -5.75 0.54
N CYS A 54 -6.06 -5.81 0.55
CA CYS A 54 -6.95 -4.70 0.83
C CYS A 54 -7.99 -5.24 1.83
N ARG A 55 -7.72 -5.08 3.13
CA ARG A 55 -8.47 -5.53 4.33
C ARG A 55 -7.98 -6.81 5.02
N PHE A 56 -7.87 -6.70 6.34
CA PHE A 56 -8.60 -7.56 7.27
C PHE A 56 -9.52 -6.65 8.10
N HIS A 57 -10.83 -6.91 8.09
CA HIS A 57 -11.60 -7.29 9.28
C HIS A 57 -13.11 -7.11 9.09
N TYR A 58 -13.84 -8.13 9.56
CA TYR A 58 -15.01 -7.94 10.41
C TYR A 58 -14.52 -7.64 11.82
#